data_AF-A0A2M8Q615-F1
#
_entry.id   AF-A0A2M8Q615-F1
#
_cell.length_a   1.000
_cell.length_b   1.000
_cell.length_c   1.000
_cell.angle_alpha   90.00
_cell.angle_beta   90.00
_cell.angle_gamma   90.00
#
_symmetry.space_group_name_H-M   'P 1'
#
loop_
_entity.id
_entity.type
_entity.pdbx_description
1 polymer ?
#
loop_
_entity_poly.entity_id
_entity_poly.type
_entity_poly.pdbx_seq_one_letter_code
_entity_poly.pdbx_strand_id
1 'polypeptide(L)' 'MSHKHKELIALGIAITSRCEGCIVFHTRALVRLGATREEILETIGVAIEMGGGPASVYGAEALDCYDQMMAAKESR' A
#
# COMPACT_ATOMS: atom_id res chain seq x y z
N MET A 1 -17.65 -6.84 -1.07
CA MET A 1 -16.22 -6.41 -1.10
C MET A 1 -15.32 -7.63 -1.24
N SER A 2 -14.37 -7.61 -2.18
CA SER A 2 -13.37 -8.67 -2.36
C SER A 2 -12.28 -8.61 -1.28
N HIS A 3 -11.46 -9.66 -1.15
CA HIS A 3 -10.31 -9.65 -0.25
C HIS A 3 -9.31 -8.55 -0.63
N LYS A 4 -9.05 -8.36 -1.94
CA LYS A 4 -8.21 -7.26 -2.44
C LYS A 4 -8.70 -5.88 -2.01
N HIS A 5 -10.02 -5.62 -2.12
CA HIS A 5 -10.58 -4.34 -1.67
C HIS A 5 -10.41 -4.11 -0.16
N LYS A 6 -10.51 -5.17 0.67
CA LYS A 6 -10.26 -5.06 2.11
C LYS A 6 -8.80 -4.72 2.41
N GLU A 7 -7.87 -5.33 1.68
CA GLU A 7 -6.44 -5.06 1.84
C GLU A 7 -6.05 -3.65 1.36
N LEU A 8 -6.67 -3.12 0.30
CA LEU A 8 -6.46 -1.73 -0.12
C LEU A 8 -6.92 -0.74 0.97
N ILE A 9 -8.09 -0.97 1.56
CA ILE A 9 -8.58 -0.17 2.70
C ILE A 9 -7.60 -0.28 3.88
N ALA A 10 -7.14 -1.50 4.20
CA ALA A 10 -6.20 -1.72 5.29
C ALA A 10 -4.86 -1.01 5.05
N LEU A 11 -4.36 -0.98 3.81
CA LEU A 11 -3.16 -0.22 3.44
C LEU A 11 -3.35 1.28 3.66
N GLY A 12 -4.48 1.85 3.24
CA GLY A 12 -4.80 3.26 3.51
C GLY A 12 -4.84 3.59 5.00
N ILE A 13 -5.42 2.70 5.81
CA ILE A 13 -5.42 2.83 7.28
C ILE A 13 -3.99 2.71 7.83
N ALA A 14 -3.18 1.79 7.33
CA ALA A 14 -1.81 1.60 7.76
C ALA A 14 -0.95 2.84 7.51
N ILE A 15 -1.10 3.47 6.34
CA ILE A 15 -0.42 4.73 5.96
C ILE A 15 -0.84 5.86 6.92
N THR A 16 -2.14 6.09 7.08
CA THR A 16 -2.66 7.17 7.94
C THR A 16 -2.36 6.94 9.43
N SER A 17 -2.29 5.69 9.86
CA SER A 17 -1.90 5.27 11.21
C SER A 17 -0.38 5.21 11.41
N ARG A 18 0.41 5.43 10.35
CA ARG A 18 1.88 5.47 10.42
C ARG A 18 2.49 4.17 10.95
N CYS A 19 1.88 3.04 10.58
CA CYS A 19 2.30 1.72 11.02
C CYS A 19 3.13 1.02 9.94
N GLU A 20 4.46 1.17 9.98
CA GLU A 20 5.39 0.57 9.00
C GLU A 20 5.21 -0.95 8.87
N GLY A 21 5.07 -1.67 9.99
CA GLY A 21 4.83 -3.12 9.98
C GLY A 21 3.52 -3.49 9.28
N CYS A 22 2.48 -2.67 9.45
CA CYS A 22 1.18 -2.86 8.79
C CYS A 22 1.29 -2.58 7.28
N ILE A 23 2.02 -1.54 6.89
CA ILE A 23 2.28 -1.21 5.47
C ILE A 23 2.95 -2.41 4.79
N VAL A 24 4.02 -2.95 5.37
CA VAL A 24 4.72 -4.12 4.81
C VAL A 24 3.80 -5.34 4.70
N PHE A 25 2.98 -5.59 5.73
CA PHE A 25 2.08 -6.74 5.76
C PHE A 25 0.98 -6.66 4.68
N HIS A 26 0.28 -5.53 4.61
CA HIS A 26 -0.84 -5.35 3.69
C HIS A 26 -0.36 -5.18 2.24
N THR A 27 0.77 -4.50 2.00
CA THR A 27 1.38 -4.44 0.67
C THR A 27 1.75 -5.83 0.15
N ARG A 28 2.32 -6.69 0.99
CA ARG A 28 2.62 -8.08 0.61
C ARG A 28 1.37 -8.88 0.24
N ALA A 29 0.28 -8.70 0.98
CA ALA A 29 -0.99 -9.33 0.67
C ALA A 29 -1.53 -8.84 -0.69
N LEU A 30 -1.44 -7.54 -0.96
CA LEU A 30 -1.86 -6.92 -2.22
C LEU A 30 -1.06 -7.44 -3.42
N VAL A 31 0.27 -7.58 -3.31
CA VAL A 31 1.12 -8.18 -4.35
C VAL A 31 0.71 -9.62 -4.67
N ARG A 32 0.31 -10.40 -3.66
CA ARG A 32 -0.19 -11.78 -3.84
C ARG A 32 -1.58 -11.82 -4.46
N LEU A 33 -2.42 -10.85 -4.13
CA LEU A 33 -3.78 -10.70 -4.68
C LEU A 33 -3.80 -10.06 -6.08
N GLY A 34 -2.64 -9.70 -6.63
CA GLY A 34 -2.53 -9.10 -7.95
C GLY A 34 -3.06 -7.67 -8.01
N ALA A 35 -2.90 -6.91 -6.92
CA ALA A 35 -3.17 -5.49 -6.95
C ALA A 35 -2.25 -4.79 -7.95
N THR A 36 -2.81 -3.91 -8.77
CA THR A 36 -2.05 -3.14 -9.74
C THR A 36 -1.34 -1.97 -9.05
N ARG A 37 -0.28 -1.47 -9.66
CA ARG A 37 0.41 -0.27 -9.18
C ARG A 37 -0.53 0.94 -9.10
N GLU A 38 -1.49 1.03 -10.01
CA GLU A 38 -2.51 2.09 -10.04
C GLU A 38 -3.45 2.01 -8.84
N GLU A 39 -3.93 0.82 -8.46
CA GLU A 39 -4.76 0.65 -7.24
C GLU A 39 -4.01 1.06 -5.96
N ILE A 40 -2.69 0.82 -5.91
CA ILE A 40 -1.83 1.26 -4.80
C ILE A 40 -1.72 2.79 -4.78
N LEU A 41 -1.48 3.43 -5.93
CA LEU A 41 -1.38 4.88 -6.04
C LEU A 41 -2.69 5.58 -5.70
N GLU A 42 -3.84 5.07 -6.16
CA GLU A 42 -5.15 5.60 -5.78
C GLU A 42 -5.38 5.51 -4.27
N THR A 43 -5.02 4.38 -3.66
CA THR A 43 -5.11 4.18 -2.21
C THR A 43 -4.22 5.17 -1.44
N ILE A 44 -2.98 5.37 -1.90
CA ILE A 44 -2.05 6.35 -1.33
C ILE A 44 -2.60 7.77 -1.48
N GLY A 45 -3.16 8.11 -2.65
CA GLY A 45 -3.77 9.42 -2.89
C GLY A 45 -4.88 9.74 -1.89
N VAL A 46 -5.78 8.80 -1.64
CA VAL A 46 -6.82 8.93 -0.61
C VAL A 46 -6.21 9.03 0.79
N ALA A 47 -5.18 8.26 1.10
CA ALA A 47 -4.50 8.33 2.39
C ALA A 47 -3.81 9.69 2.63
N ILE A 48 -3.23 10.29 1.58
CA ILE A 48 -2.62 11.63 1.63
C ILE A 48 -3.69 12.71 1.83
N GLU A 49 -4.80 12.64 1.09
CA GLU A 49 -5.93 13.57 1.27
C GLU A 49 -6.43 13.58 2.72
N MET A 50 -6.57 12.40 3.33
CA MET A 50 -7.10 12.26 4.69
C MET A 50 -6.05 12.45 5.79
N GLY A 51 -4.78 12.16 5.52
CA GLY A 51 -3.69 12.17 6.50
C GLY A 51 -2.72 13.35 6.39
N GLY A 52 -2.87 14.18 5.36
CA GLY A 52 -2.04 15.36 5.08
C GLY A 52 -0.56 15.03 4.84
N GLY A 53 0.30 16.02 5.10
CA GLY A 53 1.75 15.90 4.88
C GLY A 53 2.43 14.66 5.51
N PRO A 54 2.10 14.24 6.74
CA PRO A 54 2.68 13.01 7.30
C PRO A 54 2.35 11.76 6.47
N ALA A 55 1.14 11.65 5.93
CA ALA A 55 0.75 10.51 5.10
C ALA A 55 1.47 10.47 3.76
N SER A 56 2.03 11.57 3.25
CA SER A 56 2.85 11.52 2.02
C SER A 56 4.17 10.79 2.24
N VAL A 57 4.75 10.85 3.44
CA VAL A 57 5.97 10.11 3.80
C VAL A 57 5.70 8.61 3.81
N TYR A 58 4.70 8.17 4.58
CA TYR A 58 4.32 6.75 4.67
C TYR A 58 3.71 6.22 3.37
N GLY A 59 3.08 7.10 2.57
CA GLY A 59 2.61 6.77 1.23
C GLY A 59 3.75 6.46 0.27
N ALA A 60 4.85 7.24 0.31
CA ALA A 60 6.05 6.96 -0.46
C ALA A 60 6.68 5.62 -0.03
N GLU A 61 6.78 5.36 1.28
CA GLU A 61 7.26 4.08 1.80
C GLU A 61 6.38 2.89 1.35
N ALA A 62 5.07 3.06 1.33
CA ALA A 62 4.15 2.03 0.84
C ALA A 62 4.35 1.74 -0.66
N LEU A 63 4.59 2.77 -1.47
CA LEU A 63 4.89 2.64 -2.90
C LEU A 63 6.23 1.92 -3.13
N ASP A 64 7.29 2.35 -2.43
CA ASP A 64 8.61 1.72 -2.52
C ASP A 64 8.56 0.25 -2.10
N CYS A 65 7.82 -0.05 -1.03
CA CYS A 65 7.57 -1.41 -0.56
C CYS A 65 6.88 -2.27 -1.63
N TYR A 66 5.88 -1.72 -2.32
CA TYR A 66 5.18 -2.42 -3.40
C TYR A 66 6.12 -2.68 -4.59
N ASP A 67 6.82 -1.65 -5.05
CA ASP A 67 7.70 -1.72 -6.22
C ASP A 67 8.84 -2.75 -5.98
N GLN A 68 9.44 -2.77 -4.78
CA GLN A 68 10.45 -3.78 -4.40
C GLN A 68 9.89 -5.20 -4.39
N MET A 69 8.68 -5.41 -3.85
CA MET A 69 8.07 -6.74 -3.80
C MET A 69 7.64 -7.24 -5.17
N MET A 70 7.20 -6.35 -6.07
CA MET A 70 6.88 -6.70 -7.46
C MET A 70 8.14 -7.09 -8.23
N ALA A 71 9.23 -6.32 -8.13
CA ALA A 71 10.52 -6.68 -8.74
C ALA A 71 11.03 -8.05 -8.22
N ALA A 72 10.93 -8.30 -6.91
CA ALA A 72 11.31 -9.58 -6.33
C ALA A 72 10.42 -10.75 -6.81
N LYS A 73 9.14 -10.52 -7.11
CA LYS A 73 8.22 -11.53 -7.66
C LYS A 73 8.55 -11.88 -9.10
N GLU A 74 8.98 -10.92 -9.91
CA GLU A 74 9.38 -11.14 -11.32
C GLU A 74 10.70 -11.89 -11.45
N SER A 75 11.57 -11.82 -10.43
CA SER A 75 12.84 -12.55 -10.36
C SER A 75 12.74 -14.02 -9.94
N ARG A 76 11.52 -14.53 -9.67
CA ARG A 76 11.23 -15.92 -9.24
C ARG A 76 10.44 -16.68 -10.29
#